data_AF-A0A663FHU2-F1
#
_entry.id   AF-A0A663FHU2-F1
#
_cell.length_a   1.000
_cell.length_b   1.000
_cell.length_c   1.000
_cell.angle_alpha   90.00
_cell.angle_beta   90.00
_cell.angle_gamma   90.00
#
_symmetry.space_group_name_H-M   'P 1'
#
loop_
_entity.id
_entity.type
_entity.pdbx_description
1 polymer ?
#
loop_
_entity_poly.entity_id
_entity_poly.type
_entity_poly.pdbx_seq_one_letter_code
_entity_poly.pdbx_strand_id
1 'polypeptide(L)'
;PEEEEEEEEEEEGVRITPQLLKASTGEFALESILLLKLRGRGIAHLGCLGDCANLEWLDLSGNAIAQLGPLAALKSLAVLNLSRNRVASLEPLGSCHNLQSLNVAGNLVSSLQQLRCLTGLRRLESLRLRDPLARLANPLCAAPAYRAALADMFPGLKAIDGERVSGRGSELYQLCRDLDSSLGRGGGAGAGAGTGTEPPRTAQPWVEASFWEPRPPRRSSIMEEAYKQFGEVLQECRELSRRADDTIAQAERALSGRPDPNSFVF
;
A
#
# COMPACT_ATOMS: atom_id res chain seq x y z
N PRO A 1 -10.55 55.85 12.95
CA PRO A 1 -11.31 54.62 12.66
C PRO A 1 -11.23 54.31 11.17
N GLU A 2 -10.49 53.33 10.68
CA GLU A 2 -9.63 52.29 11.23
C GLU A 2 -8.69 52.05 10.05
N GLU A 3 -7.40 52.33 10.23
CA GLU A 3 -6.37 51.87 9.30
C GLU A 3 -6.20 50.38 9.66
N GLU A 4 -6.84 49.51 8.88
CA GLU A 4 -6.56 48.07 8.91
C GLU A 4 -5.15 47.90 8.34
N GLU A 5 -4.16 48.01 9.24
CA GLU A 5 -2.86 47.39 9.07
C GLU A 5 -3.11 45.88 8.95
N GLU A 6 -3.30 45.40 7.73
CA GLU A 6 -3.13 43.99 7.40
C GLU A 6 -1.67 43.64 7.70
N GLU A 7 -1.42 43.16 8.92
CA GLU A 7 -0.20 42.45 9.29
C GLU A 7 -0.06 41.26 8.33
N GLU A 8 0.63 41.47 7.21
CA GLU A 8 1.21 40.40 6.42
C GLU A 8 2.21 39.68 7.34
N GLU A 9 1.74 38.67 8.07
CA GLU A 9 2.60 37.67 8.70
C GLU A 9 3.49 37.11 7.59
N GLU A 10 4.74 37.61 7.50
CA GLU A 10 5.79 37.04 6.68
C GLU A 10 5.91 35.57 7.09
N GLU A 11 5.27 34.66 6.33
CA GLU A 11 5.37 33.23 6.59
C GLU A 11 6.86 32.88 6.60
N GLU A 12 7.41 32.55 7.78
CA GLU A 12 8.79 32.09 8.04
C GLU A 12 9.05 30.73 7.35
N GLY A 13 8.86 30.68 6.03
CA GLY A 13 8.93 29.48 5.23
C GLY A 13 10.18 29.44 4.38
N VAL A 14 10.79 28.27 4.28
CA VAL A 14 11.97 28.06 3.45
C VAL A 14 11.61 28.29 1.98
N ARG A 15 12.41 29.08 1.28
CA ARG A 15 12.29 29.27 -0.18
C ARG A 15 13.21 28.31 -0.92
N ILE A 16 12.71 27.72 -2.01
CA ILE A 16 13.56 26.92 -2.91
C ILE A 16 14.50 27.86 -3.65
N THR A 17 15.79 27.70 -3.40
CA THR A 17 16.89 28.42 -4.06
C THR A 17 17.76 27.45 -4.87
N PRO A 18 18.54 27.95 -5.86
CA PRO A 18 19.46 27.08 -6.61
C PRO A 18 20.49 26.39 -5.71
N GLN A 19 20.88 27.04 -4.61
CA GLN A 19 21.79 26.46 -3.61
C GLN A 19 21.16 25.26 -2.89
N LEU A 20 19.88 25.36 -2.51
CA LEU A 20 19.14 24.26 -1.90
C LEU A 20 18.96 23.10 -2.87
N LEU A 21 18.65 23.40 -4.14
CA LEU A 21 18.55 22.39 -5.20
C LEU A 21 19.88 21.67 -5.38
N LYS A 22 20.97 22.41 -5.56
CA LYS A 22 22.34 21.86 -5.67
C LYS A 22 22.72 20.99 -4.47
N ALA A 23 22.41 21.44 -3.25
CA ALA A 23 22.69 20.64 -2.04
C ALA A 23 21.86 19.35 -1.98
N SER A 24 20.68 19.33 -2.59
CA SER A 24 19.79 18.16 -2.58
C SER A 24 20.03 17.17 -3.72
N THR A 25 20.41 17.64 -4.90
CA THR A 25 20.57 16.81 -6.11
C THR A 25 22.02 16.56 -6.48
N GLY A 26 22.94 17.43 -6.05
CA GLY A 26 24.33 17.44 -6.53
C GLY A 26 24.50 18.02 -7.94
N GLU A 27 23.40 18.35 -8.61
CA GLU A 27 23.39 18.86 -9.98
C GLU A 27 23.60 20.38 -10.01
N PHE A 28 24.35 20.84 -11.01
CA PHE A 28 24.67 22.26 -11.19
C PHE A 28 23.74 22.95 -12.19
N ALA A 29 23.15 22.18 -13.12
CA ALA A 29 22.18 22.66 -14.09
C ALA A 29 20.76 22.33 -13.60
N LEU A 30 19.86 23.31 -13.58
CA LEU A 30 18.46 23.08 -13.19
C LEU A 30 17.74 22.16 -14.19
N GLU A 31 18.16 22.20 -15.45
CA GLU A 31 17.64 21.39 -16.54
C GLU A 31 18.01 19.90 -16.44
N SER A 32 19.05 19.52 -15.69
CA SER A 32 19.42 18.09 -15.53
C SER A 32 18.61 17.40 -14.43
N ILE A 33 17.85 18.15 -13.63
CA ILE A 33 17.10 17.61 -12.50
C ILE A 33 15.82 16.94 -13.01
N LEU A 34 15.83 15.60 -13.05
CA LEU A 34 14.66 14.78 -13.40
C LEU A 34 13.82 14.41 -12.16
N LEU A 35 14.48 14.22 -11.01
CA LEU A 35 13.86 13.74 -9.78
C LEU A 35 14.29 14.62 -8.61
N LEU A 36 13.32 15.11 -7.85
CA LEU A 36 13.56 15.98 -6.70
C LEU A 36 12.73 15.56 -5.48
N LYS A 37 13.41 15.30 -4.35
CA LYS A 37 12.81 14.94 -3.06
C LYS A 37 13.09 16.03 -2.02
N LEU A 38 12.07 16.82 -1.69
CA LEU A 38 12.15 17.92 -0.72
C LEU A 38 11.07 17.79 0.35
N ARG A 39 10.90 16.58 0.88
CA ARG A 39 9.93 16.27 1.94
C ARG A 39 10.33 16.90 3.28
N GLY A 40 9.38 17.50 3.99
CA GLY A 40 9.56 17.85 5.41
C GLY A 40 10.55 19.00 5.68
N ARG A 41 10.74 19.93 4.74
CA ARG A 41 11.78 20.98 4.82
C ARG A 41 11.24 22.35 5.24
N GLY A 42 9.96 22.45 5.59
CA GLY A 42 9.33 23.72 5.94
C GLY A 42 9.26 24.70 4.76
N ILE A 43 9.19 24.19 3.53
CA ILE A 43 9.15 25.03 2.33
C ILE A 43 7.78 25.73 2.24
N ALA A 44 7.75 27.05 2.09
CA ALA A 44 6.52 27.78 1.76
C ALA A 44 6.55 28.32 0.33
N HIS A 45 7.74 28.69 -0.17
CA HIS A 45 7.89 29.32 -1.47
C HIS A 45 8.66 28.45 -2.46
N LEU A 46 8.03 28.16 -3.60
CA LEU A 46 8.61 27.32 -4.64
C LEU A 46 9.75 27.98 -5.45
N GLY A 47 9.93 29.30 -5.35
CA GLY A 47 11.11 29.99 -5.87
C GLY A 47 11.48 29.63 -7.31
N CYS A 48 12.74 29.21 -7.52
CA CYS A 48 13.30 28.86 -8.84
C CYS A 48 12.90 27.45 -9.34
N LEU A 49 11.93 26.79 -8.69
CA LEU A 49 11.53 25.44 -9.08
C LEU A 49 10.97 25.38 -10.51
N GLY A 50 10.37 26.47 -11.00
CA GLY A 50 9.84 26.56 -12.37
C GLY A 50 10.92 26.47 -13.46
N ASP A 51 12.19 26.71 -13.12
CA ASP A 51 13.31 26.65 -14.06
C ASP A 51 13.76 25.21 -14.35
N CYS A 52 13.30 24.23 -13.55
CA CYS A 52 13.63 22.81 -13.71
C CYS A 52 12.78 22.16 -14.82
N ALA A 53 12.95 22.59 -16.08
CA ALA A 53 12.06 22.23 -17.20
C ALA A 53 11.89 20.73 -17.46
N ASN A 54 12.90 19.91 -17.12
CA ASN A 54 12.89 18.46 -17.33
C ASN A 54 12.46 17.66 -16.09
N LEU A 55 11.98 18.31 -15.03
CA LEU A 55 11.57 17.62 -13.82
C LEU A 55 10.36 16.72 -14.08
N GLU A 56 10.54 15.41 -13.87
CA GLU A 56 9.50 14.39 -14.07
C GLU A 56 8.88 13.94 -12.76
N TRP A 57 9.66 13.90 -11.68
CA TRP A 57 9.25 13.39 -10.38
C TRP A 57 9.56 14.40 -9.27
N LEU A 58 8.53 14.81 -8.53
CA LEU A 58 8.63 15.81 -7.48
C LEU A 58 7.87 15.40 -6.22
N ASP A 59 8.59 15.33 -5.10
CA ASP A 59 8.01 15.17 -3.77
C ASP A 59 8.28 16.38 -2.89
N LEU A 60 7.21 17.10 -2.60
CA LEU A 60 7.14 18.27 -1.74
C LEU A 60 6.24 18.01 -0.51
N SER A 61 6.07 16.74 -0.12
CA SER A 61 5.18 16.40 0.98
C SER A 61 5.67 16.93 2.34
N GLY A 62 4.74 17.29 3.22
CA GLY A 62 5.06 17.75 4.58
C GLY A 62 5.76 19.11 4.62
N ASN A 63 5.34 20.04 3.77
CA ASN A 63 5.84 21.41 3.75
C ASN A 63 4.69 22.39 4.09
N ALA A 64 4.92 23.70 3.92
CA ALA A 64 3.95 24.77 4.18
C ALA A 64 3.51 25.46 2.88
N ILE A 65 3.50 24.76 1.75
CA ILE A 65 3.25 25.37 0.44
C ILE A 65 1.78 25.73 0.30
N ALA A 66 1.48 27.00 0.04
CA ALA A 66 0.15 27.48 -0.30
C ALA A 66 -0.01 27.79 -1.80
N GLN A 67 1.03 28.36 -2.42
CA GLN A 67 1.01 28.84 -3.80
C GLN A 67 1.79 27.91 -4.74
N LEU A 68 1.13 27.49 -5.83
CA LEU A 68 1.70 26.54 -6.82
C LEU A 68 2.20 27.20 -8.11
N GLY A 69 2.23 28.53 -8.20
CA GLY A 69 2.52 29.28 -9.44
C GLY A 69 3.72 28.75 -10.25
N PRO A 70 4.91 28.54 -9.64
CA PRO A 70 6.09 28.03 -10.35
C PRO A 70 5.92 26.63 -10.96
N LEU A 71 4.98 25.81 -10.48
CA LEU A 71 4.74 24.48 -11.07
C LEU A 71 4.13 24.55 -12.47
N ALA A 72 3.48 25.66 -12.86
CA ALA A 72 2.89 25.81 -14.19
C ALA A 72 3.92 25.70 -15.33
N ALA A 73 5.20 26.00 -15.05
CA ALA A 73 6.29 25.88 -16.01
C ALA A 73 6.76 24.43 -16.23
N LEU A 74 6.44 23.50 -15.31
CA LEU A 74 6.95 22.13 -15.29
C LEU A 74 6.17 21.19 -16.21
N LYS A 75 6.36 21.37 -17.51
CA LYS A 75 5.64 20.62 -18.56
C LYS A 75 5.96 19.13 -18.59
N SER A 76 7.16 18.72 -18.14
CA SER A 76 7.60 17.32 -18.13
C SER A 76 7.15 16.55 -16.88
N LEU A 77 6.52 17.23 -15.91
CA LEU A 77 6.17 16.63 -14.64
C LEU A 77 5.14 15.51 -14.79
N ALA A 78 5.52 14.30 -14.39
CA ALA A 78 4.70 13.10 -14.46
C ALA A 78 4.15 12.70 -13.08
N VAL A 79 4.93 12.90 -12.01
CA VAL A 79 4.54 12.51 -10.65
C VAL A 79 4.75 13.68 -9.69
N LEU A 80 3.69 14.06 -8.99
CA LEU A 80 3.71 15.15 -8.01
C LEU A 80 3.09 14.71 -6.69
N ASN A 81 3.87 14.82 -5.61
CA ASN A 81 3.39 14.65 -4.25
C ASN A 81 3.44 15.97 -3.48
N LEU A 82 2.25 16.52 -3.19
CA LEU A 82 2.00 17.72 -2.40
C LEU A 82 1.25 17.39 -1.09
N SER A 83 1.23 16.13 -0.64
CA SER A 83 0.51 15.76 0.58
C SER A 83 1.05 16.50 1.82
N ARG A 84 0.17 16.81 2.79
CA ARG A 84 0.51 17.62 3.98
C ARG A 84 1.13 18.98 3.62
N ASN A 85 0.34 19.81 2.94
CA ASN A 85 0.67 21.21 2.64
C ASN A 85 -0.56 22.10 2.91
N ARG A 86 -0.51 23.37 2.51
CA ARG A 86 -1.59 24.37 2.70
C ARG A 86 -2.24 24.77 1.37
N VAL A 87 -2.24 23.89 0.38
CA VAL A 87 -2.70 24.22 -0.97
C VAL A 87 -4.23 24.32 -1.00
N ALA A 88 -4.76 25.47 -1.39
CA ALA A 88 -6.20 25.67 -1.62
C ALA A 88 -6.58 25.65 -3.10
N SER A 89 -5.70 26.14 -3.99
CA SER A 89 -5.93 26.18 -5.44
C SER A 89 -4.96 25.28 -6.20
N LEU A 90 -5.48 24.53 -7.16
CA LEU A 90 -4.71 23.67 -8.07
C LEU A 90 -4.59 24.25 -9.48
N GLU A 91 -5.03 25.49 -9.70
CA GLU A 91 -5.07 26.13 -11.02
C GLU A 91 -3.73 26.05 -11.79
N PRO A 92 -2.55 26.29 -11.16
CA PRO A 92 -1.28 26.20 -11.86
C PRO A 92 -0.96 24.81 -12.45
N LEU A 93 -1.54 23.75 -11.89
CA LEU A 93 -1.33 22.37 -12.35
C LEU A 93 -2.05 22.07 -13.67
N GLY A 94 -3.01 22.90 -14.10
CA GLY A 94 -3.71 22.73 -15.37
C GLY A 94 -2.79 22.77 -16.60
N SER A 95 -1.60 23.36 -16.46
CA SER A 95 -0.59 23.43 -17.53
C SER A 95 0.32 22.18 -17.61
N CYS A 96 0.32 21.33 -16.58
CA CYS A 96 1.17 20.15 -16.46
C CYS A 96 0.60 18.94 -17.22
N HIS A 97 0.50 19.04 -18.55
CA HIS A 97 -0.17 18.07 -19.42
C HIS A 97 0.36 16.62 -19.36
N ASN A 98 1.60 16.42 -18.87
CA ASN A 98 2.20 15.10 -18.69
C ASN A 98 1.95 14.47 -17.32
N LEU A 99 1.23 15.15 -16.43
CA LEU A 99 0.99 14.68 -15.07
C LEU A 99 0.14 13.40 -15.08
N GLN A 100 0.67 12.34 -14.49
CA GLN A 100 0.06 11.02 -14.40
C GLN A 100 -0.42 10.68 -13.00
N SER A 101 0.32 11.13 -11.98
CA SER A 101 0.01 10.86 -10.58
C SER A 101 0.11 12.13 -9.76
N LEU A 102 -1.00 12.50 -9.12
CA LEU A 102 -1.12 13.65 -8.24
C LEU A 102 -1.58 13.21 -6.85
N ASN A 103 -0.78 13.52 -5.83
CA ASN A 103 -1.18 13.37 -4.44
C ASN A 103 -1.25 14.74 -3.76
N VAL A 104 -2.46 15.14 -3.37
CA VAL A 104 -2.74 16.38 -2.65
C VAL A 104 -3.45 16.09 -1.32
N ALA A 105 -3.30 14.88 -0.76
CA ALA A 105 -3.94 14.51 0.51
C ALA A 105 -3.50 15.41 1.68
N GLY A 106 -4.47 15.90 2.47
CA GLY A 106 -4.18 16.78 3.62
C GLY A 106 -3.74 18.17 3.19
N ASN A 107 -4.54 18.78 2.31
CA ASN A 107 -4.46 20.17 1.88
C ASN A 107 -5.82 20.86 2.17
N LEU A 108 -6.02 22.06 1.63
CA LEU A 108 -7.16 22.93 1.90
C LEU A 108 -8.15 23.00 0.72
N VAL A 109 -8.20 21.98 -0.14
CA VAL A 109 -9.14 21.93 -1.27
C VAL A 109 -10.55 21.66 -0.73
N SER A 110 -11.45 22.62 -0.91
CA SER A 110 -12.78 22.60 -0.28
C SER A 110 -13.91 22.27 -1.24
N SER A 111 -13.71 22.40 -2.55
CA SER A 111 -14.78 22.20 -3.54
C SER A 111 -14.30 21.48 -4.80
N LEU A 112 -15.25 20.83 -5.50
CA LEU A 112 -14.99 20.20 -6.80
C LEU A 112 -14.65 21.22 -7.89
N GLN A 113 -15.08 22.47 -7.74
CA GLN A 113 -14.77 23.55 -8.68
C GLN A 113 -13.26 23.78 -8.79
N GLN A 114 -12.53 23.68 -7.67
CA GLN A 114 -11.07 23.82 -7.63
C GLN A 114 -10.32 22.68 -8.35
N LEU A 115 -11.00 21.58 -8.67
CA LEU A 115 -10.44 20.46 -9.42
C LEU A 115 -10.67 20.58 -10.93
N ARG A 116 -11.50 21.53 -11.38
CA ARG A 116 -11.84 21.69 -12.81
C ARG A 116 -10.64 21.97 -13.68
N CYS A 117 -9.64 22.68 -13.17
CA CYS A 117 -8.38 22.93 -13.89
C CYS A 117 -7.66 21.63 -14.28
N LEU A 118 -7.86 20.54 -13.54
CA LEU A 118 -7.23 19.25 -13.81
C LEU A 118 -7.96 18.46 -14.91
N THR A 119 -9.18 18.84 -15.30
CA THR A 119 -9.97 18.09 -16.30
C THR A 119 -9.32 18.08 -17.70
N GLY A 120 -8.45 19.05 -17.99
CA GLY A 120 -7.64 19.09 -19.21
C GLY A 120 -6.49 18.07 -19.24
N LEU A 121 -6.15 17.45 -18.10
CA LEU A 121 -4.99 16.55 -17.96
C LEU A 121 -5.34 15.13 -18.43
N ARG A 122 -5.18 14.88 -19.73
CA ARG A 122 -5.53 13.59 -20.36
C ARG A 122 -4.70 12.40 -19.88
N ARG A 123 -3.51 12.65 -19.32
CA ARG A 123 -2.59 11.62 -18.83
C ARG A 123 -2.77 11.30 -17.35
N LEU A 124 -3.65 12.00 -16.64
CA LEU A 124 -3.84 11.80 -15.21
C LEU A 124 -4.52 10.46 -14.95
N GLU A 125 -3.82 9.54 -14.29
CA GLU A 125 -4.29 8.18 -13.99
C GLU A 125 -4.60 7.98 -12.50
N SER A 126 -3.92 8.71 -11.62
CA SER A 126 -4.05 8.57 -10.17
C SER A 126 -4.19 9.93 -9.50
N LEU A 127 -5.28 10.09 -8.74
CA LEU A 127 -5.53 11.29 -7.94
C LEU A 127 -5.81 10.89 -6.48
N ARG A 128 -5.06 11.48 -5.54
CA ARG A 128 -5.32 11.31 -4.10
C ARG A 128 -5.63 12.65 -3.45
N LEU A 129 -6.82 12.75 -2.86
CA LEU A 129 -7.34 13.87 -2.11
C LEU A 129 -7.48 13.52 -0.61
N ARG A 130 -7.53 12.24 -0.27
CA ARG A 130 -7.38 11.75 1.10
C ARG A 130 -6.41 10.59 1.20
N ASP A 131 -5.85 10.43 2.38
CA ASP A 131 -5.07 9.28 2.82
C ASP A 131 -5.58 8.87 4.21
N PRO A 132 -6.42 7.81 4.30
CA PRO A 132 -6.95 7.32 5.57
C PRO A 132 -5.84 6.86 6.54
N LEU A 133 -4.76 6.27 6.03
CA LEU A 133 -3.66 5.73 6.85
C LEU A 133 -2.87 6.87 7.49
N ALA A 134 -2.61 7.93 6.73
CA ALA A 134 -1.90 9.10 7.20
C ALA A 134 -2.79 10.11 7.96
N ARG A 135 -4.10 9.81 8.09
CA ARG A 135 -5.15 10.71 8.64
C ARG A 135 -5.19 12.06 7.94
N LEU A 136 -5.01 12.05 6.62
CA LEU A 136 -5.01 13.24 5.79
C LEU A 136 -6.27 13.28 4.97
N ALA A 137 -6.96 14.42 4.97
CA ALA A 137 -8.13 14.63 4.14
C ALA A 137 -8.19 16.10 3.74
N ASN A 138 -8.68 16.35 2.54
CA ASN A 138 -9.11 17.69 2.14
C ASN A 138 -10.54 17.92 2.63
N PRO A 139 -10.97 19.17 2.90
CA PRO A 139 -12.33 19.48 3.29
C PRO A 139 -13.39 18.93 2.31
N LEU A 140 -13.09 18.88 1.00
CA LEU A 140 -13.98 18.31 -0.01
C LEU A 140 -14.35 16.82 0.26
N CYS A 141 -13.48 16.07 0.94
CA CYS A 141 -13.65 14.65 1.21
C CYS A 141 -14.68 14.37 2.30
N ALA A 142 -15.17 15.41 3.00
CA ALA A 142 -16.27 15.29 3.96
C ALA A 142 -17.63 15.06 3.28
N ALA A 143 -17.79 15.49 2.02
CA ALA A 143 -19.03 15.29 1.28
C ALA A 143 -19.16 13.82 0.84
N PRO A 144 -20.20 13.07 1.24
CA PRO A 144 -20.27 11.62 0.99
C PRO A 144 -20.28 11.23 -0.49
N ALA A 145 -20.73 12.13 -1.38
CA ALA A 145 -20.79 11.93 -2.82
C ALA A 145 -19.53 12.38 -3.58
N TYR A 146 -18.49 12.91 -2.91
CA TYR A 146 -17.33 13.48 -3.60
C TYR A 146 -16.65 12.48 -4.53
N ARG A 147 -16.55 11.20 -4.11
CA ARG A 147 -15.88 10.17 -4.90
C ARG A 147 -16.65 9.78 -6.16
N ALA A 148 -17.99 9.77 -6.10
CA ALA A 148 -18.81 9.56 -7.30
C ALA A 148 -18.65 10.75 -8.26
N ALA A 149 -18.72 11.98 -7.74
CA ALA A 149 -18.51 13.18 -8.54
C ALA A 149 -17.10 13.25 -9.16
N LEU A 150 -16.06 12.75 -8.47
CA LEU A 150 -14.71 12.63 -9.04
C LEU A 150 -14.65 11.61 -10.18
N ALA A 151 -15.33 10.47 -10.04
CA ALA A 151 -15.41 9.47 -11.11
C ALA A 151 -16.13 10.04 -12.35
N ASP A 152 -17.20 10.83 -12.14
CA ASP A 152 -17.93 11.50 -13.21
C ASP A 152 -17.10 12.59 -13.91
N MET A 153 -16.35 13.40 -13.14
CA MET A 153 -15.48 14.43 -13.69
C MET A 153 -14.23 13.87 -14.39
N PHE A 154 -13.73 12.72 -13.93
CA PHE A 154 -12.49 12.12 -14.40
C PHE A 154 -12.67 10.62 -14.74
N PRO A 155 -13.36 10.31 -15.85
CA PRO A 155 -13.65 8.92 -16.21
C PRO A 155 -12.39 8.09 -16.57
N GLY A 156 -11.27 8.75 -16.86
CA GLY A 156 -10.00 8.10 -17.20
C GLY A 156 -9.14 7.68 -16.00
N LEU A 157 -9.54 8.01 -14.76
CA LEU A 157 -8.74 7.66 -13.58
C LEU A 157 -8.73 6.15 -13.33
N LYS A 158 -7.53 5.62 -13.13
CA LYS A 158 -7.28 4.24 -12.69
C LYS A 158 -7.39 4.11 -11.18
N ALA A 159 -6.99 5.13 -10.44
CA ALA A 159 -7.03 5.13 -8.98
C ALA A 159 -7.50 6.46 -8.39
N ILE A 160 -8.36 6.40 -7.38
CA ILE A 160 -8.81 7.52 -6.56
C ILE A 160 -8.50 7.18 -5.11
N ASP A 161 -7.79 8.07 -4.40
CA ASP A 161 -7.46 7.93 -2.97
C ASP A 161 -6.73 6.63 -2.60
N GLY A 162 -6.00 6.05 -3.56
CA GLY A 162 -5.29 4.78 -3.39
C GLY A 162 -6.12 3.53 -3.72
N GLU A 163 -7.41 3.69 -3.98
CA GLU A 163 -8.28 2.60 -4.43
C GLU A 163 -8.36 2.57 -5.96
N ARG A 164 -8.24 1.37 -6.54
CA ARG A 164 -8.42 1.20 -7.99
C ARG A 164 -9.89 1.30 -8.34
N VAL A 165 -10.21 2.16 -9.31
CA VAL A 165 -11.58 2.41 -9.80
C VAL A 165 -11.78 1.85 -11.20
N SER A 166 -10.71 1.67 -11.98
CA SER A 166 -10.78 1.09 -13.32
C SER A 166 -9.58 0.18 -13.61
N GLY A 167 -9.75 -0.71 -14.59
CA GLY A 167 -8.73 -1.68 -15.03
C GLY A 167 -8.78 -3.02 -14.29
N ARG A 168 -7.85 -3.92 -14.63
CA ARG A 168 -7.78 -5.27 -14.02
C ARG A 168 -7.56 -5.16 -12.51
N GLY A 169 -8.47 -5.74 -11.72
CA GLY A 169 -8.44 -5.73 -10.27
C GLY A 169 -9.32 -4.66 -9.60
N SER A 170 -9.98 -3.77 -10.33
CA SER A 170 -10.96 -2.83 -9.75
C SER A 170 -12.20 -3.54 -9.20
N GLU A 171 -12.61 -4.66 -9.81
CA GLU A 171 -13.72 -5.51 -9.35
C GLU A 171 -13.50 -6.01 -7.91
N LEU A 172 -12.26 -6.33 -7.54
CA LEU A 172 -11.94 -6.79 -6.19
C LEU A 172 -12.09 -5.67 -5.15
N TYR A 173 -11.66 -4.44 -5.48
CA TYR A 173 -11.89 -3.28 -4.62
C TYR A 173 -13.37 -2.95 -4.51
N GLN A 174 -14.13 -3.07 -5.60
CA GLN A 174 -15.56 -2.87 -5.61
C GLN A 174 -16.28 -3.90 -4.73
N LEU A 175 -15.91 -5.17 -4.84
CA LEU A 175 -16.41 -6.25 -3.97
C LEU A 175 -16.08 -6.00 -2.49
N CYS A 176 -14.84 -5.62 -2.16
CA CYS A 176 -14.47 -5.25 -0.79
C CYS A 176 -15.33 -4.11 -0.26
N ARG A 177 -15.61 -3.10 -1.08
CA ARG A 177 -16.46 -1.96 -0.70
C ARG A 177 -17.92 -2.35 -0.49
N ASP A 178 -18.45 -3.21 -1.35
CA ASP A 178 -19.81 -3.72 -1.23
C ASP A 178 -19.97 -4.56 0.04
N LEU A 179 -18.93 -5.35 0.38
CA LEU A 179 -18.84 -6.08 1.65
C LEU A 179 -18.77 -5.13 2.84
N ASP A 180 -17.87 -4.14 2.84
CA ASP A 180 -17.75 -3.16 3.92
C ASP A 180 -19.05 -2.37 4.13
N SER A 181 -19.72 -1.98 3.04
CA SER A 181 -21.02 -1.29 3.08
C SER A 181 -22.12 -2.19 3.65
N SER A 182 -22.06 -3.48 3.36
CA SER A 182 -22.99 -4.48 3.91
C SER A 182 -22.74 -4.73 5.40
N LEU A 183 -21.47 -4.79 5.81
CA LEU A 183 -21.06 -4.91 7.21
C LEU A 183 -21.43 -3.66 8.02
N GLY A 184 -21.27 -2.47 7.44
CA GLY A 184 -21.65 -1.20 8.07
C GLY A 184 -23.15 -1.05 8.31
N ARG A 185 -23.99 -1.70 7.49
CA ARG A 185 -25.46 -1.76 7.71
C ARG A 185 -25.87 -2.67 8.88
N GLY A 186 -24.99 -3.56 9.35
CA GLY A 186 -25.23 -4.42 10.50
C GLY A 186 -24.85 -3.82 11.87
N GLY A 187 -24.15 -2.67 11.90
CA GLY A 187 -23.54 -2.11 13.12
C GLY A 187 -24.17 -0.82 13.67
N GLY A 188 -25.27 -0.33 13.11
CA GLY A 188 -25.81 0.99 13.44
C GLY A 188 -27.32 1.10 13.32
N ALA A 189 -28.06 0.36 14.16
CA ALA A 189 -29.48 0.61 14.40
C ALA A 189 -29.78 0.40 15.88
N GLY A 190 -29.72 1.48 16.66
CA GLY A 190 -29.97 1.47 18.10
C GLY A 190 -30.17 2.86 18.68
N ALA A 191 -30.91 3.72 17.98
CA ALA A 191 -31.44 4.96 18.54
C ALA A 191 -32.89 5.14 18.09
N GLY A 192 -33.78 4.33 18.67
CA GLY A 192 -35.23 4.51 18.65
C GLY A 192 -35.71 4.69 20.07
N ALA A 193 -36.39 5.80 20.35
CA ALA A 193 -37.10 6.02 21.59
C ALA A 193 -38.21 4.97 21.78
N GLY A 194 -38.40 4.51 23.03
CA GLY A 194 -39.59 3.74 23.42
C GLY A 194 -39.31 2.52 24.30
N THR A 195 -39.39 2.74 25.62
CA THR A 195 -39.87 1.80 26.66
C THR A 195 -39.43 0.32 26.59
N GLY A 196 -38.55 -0.07 27.52
CA GLY A 196 -38.31 -1.48 27.85
C GLY A 196 -36.89 -1.73 28.34
N THR A 197 -36.70 -1.63 29.66
CA THR A 197 -35.46 -2.01 30.36
C THR A 197 -35.14 -3.50 30.17
N GLU A 198 -34.26 -3.83 29.22
CA GLU A 198 -33.37 -4.99 29.30
C GLU A 198 -31.92 -4.49 29.40
N PRO A 199 -31.09 -5.02 30.31
CA PRO A 199 -29.69 -4.62 30.41
C PRO A 199 -28.92 -5.02 29.13
N PRO A 200 -27.86 -4.27 28.75
CA PRO A 200 -27.13 -4.53 27.52
C PRO A 200 -26.53 -5.93 27.57
N ARG A 201 -27.02 -6.81 26.68
CA ARG A 201 -26.49 -8.17 26.50
C ARG A 201 -25.00 -8.05 26.23
N THR A 202 -24.21 -8.69 27.08
CA THR A 202 -22.76 -8.84 26.92
C THR A 202 -22.48 -9.34 25.50
N ALA A 203 -21.55 -8.66 24.81
CA ALA A 203 -21.16 -9.02 23.46
C ALA A 203 -20.77 -10.50 23.41
N GLN A 204 -21.58 -11.32 22.73
CA GLN A 204 -21.23 -12.70 22.48
C GLN A 204 -20.14 -12.73 21.40
N PRO A 205 -19.12 -13.58 21.53
CA PRO A 205 -18.10 -13.70 20.51
C PRO A 205 -18.75 -14.10 19.19
N TRP A 206 -18.43 -13.37 18.12
CA TRP A 206 -18.94 -13.57 16.75
C TRP A 206 -18.65 -14.96 16.16
N VAL A 207 -17.82 -15.74 16.85
CA VAL A 207 -17.30 -17.04 16.47
C VAL A 207 -17.20 -17.89 17.73
N GLU A 208 -17.69 -19.13 17.68
CA GLU A 208 -17.52 -20.11 18.75
C GLU A 208 -16.02 -20.37 18.99
N ALA A 209 -15.62 -20.59 20.24
CA ALA A 209 -14.21 -20.77 20.62
C ALA A 209 -13.49 -21.88 19.84
N SER A 210 -14.23 -22.85 19.31
CA SER A 210 -13.77 -24.01 18.55
C SER A 210 -13.70 -23.80 17.04
N PHE A 211 -14.10 -22.64 16.49
CA PHE A 211 -14.08 -22.41 15.04
C PHE A 211 -12.68 -22.41 14.44
N TRP A 212 -11.69 -21.95 15.21
CA TRP A 212 -10.29 -21.92 14.82
C TRP A 212 -9.54 -23.21 15.15
N GLU A 213 -10.22 -24.20 15.75
CA GLU A 213 -9.61 -25.52 15.93
C GLU A 213 -9.52 -26.22 14.58
N PRO A 214 -8.36 -26.81 14.24
CA PRO A 214 -8.21 -27.56 13.02
C PRO A 214 -9.26 -28.66 12.99
N ARG A 215 -10.14 -28.62 11.97
CA ARG A 215 -11.15 -29.67 11.79
C ARG A 215 -10.41 -31.00 11.73
N PRO A 216 -10.81 -32.01 12.53
CA PRO A 216 -10.18 -33.32 12.44
C PRO A 216 -10.28 -33.79 10.99
N PRO A 217 -9.20 -34.35 10.42
CA PRO A 217 -9.20 -34.78 9.03
C PRO A 217 -10.40 -35.69 8.83
N ARG A 218 -11.19 -35.43 7.78
CA ARG A 218 -12.29 -36.32 7.41
C ARG A 218 -11.70 -37.72 7.29
N ARG A 219 -12.08 -38.61 8.21
CA ARG A 219 -11.63 -40.02 8.27
C ARG A 219 -11.94 -40.67 6.93
N SER A 220 -10.97 -40.62 6.02
CA SER A 220 -10.96 -41.36 4.78
C SER A 220 -10.29 -42.68 5.11
N SER A 221 -11.07 -43.78 5.16
CA SER A 221 -10.51 -45.12 5.44
C SER A 221 -9.35 -45.44 4.48
N ILE A 222 -9.37 -44.85 3.28
CA ILE A 222 -8.34 -44.97 2.25
C ILE A 222 -6.98 -44.43 2.74
N MET A 223 -6.95 -43.33 3.49
CA MET A 223 -5.69 -42.76 3.99
C MET A 223 -5.14 -43.55 5.18
N GLU A 224 -6.01 -44.07 6.04
CA GLU A 224 -5.61 -44.88 7.20
C GLU A 224 -5.07 -46.24 6.75
N GLU A 225 -5.70 -46.84 5.74
CA GLU A 225 -5.26 -48.09 5.13
C GLU A 225 -3.94 -47.93 4.35
N ALA A 226 -3.77 -46.80 3.64
CA ALA A 226 -2.51 -46.47 2.98
C ALA A 226 -1.34 -46.27 3.97
N TYR A 227 -1.58 -45.60 5.10
CA TYR A 227 -0.57 -45.43 6.14
C TYR A 227 -0.17 -46.76 6.79
N LYS A 228 -1.15 -47.65 7.01
CA LYS A 228 -0.89 -48.98 7.55
C LYS A 228 -0.06 -49.84 6.59
N GLN A 229 -0.45 -49.86 5.31
CA GLN A 229 0.29 -50.59 4.27
C GLN A 229 1.72 -50.06 4.12
N PHE A 230 1.91 -48.74 4.15
CA PHE A 230 3.24 -48.15 4.08
C PHE A 230 4.11 -48.50 5.31
N GLY A 231 3.51 -48.53 6.49
CA GLY A 231 4.18 -48.95 7.73
C GLY A 231 4.63 -50.41 7.68
N GLU A 232 3.76 -51.31 7.22
CA GLU A 232 4.07 -52.74 7.05
C GLU A 232 5.24 -52.96 6.08
N VAL A 233 5.23 -52.27 4.92
CA VAL A 233 6.32 -52.35 3.93
C VAL A 233 7.64 -51.83 4.50
N LEU A 234 7.63 -50.73 5.24
CA LEU A 234 8.86 -50.21 5.88
C LEU A 234 9.43 -51.18 6.92
N GLN A 235 8.57 -51.87 7.66
CA GLN A 235 9.00 -52.87 8.63
C GLN A 235 9.62 -54.09 7.93
N GLU A 236 9.01 -54.56 6.85
CA GLU A 236 9.53 -55.66 6.03
C GLU A 236 10.89 -55.32 5.41
N CYS A 237 11.07 -54.10 4.89
CA CYS A 237 12.36 -53.63 4.38
C CYS A 237 13.45 -53.63 5.47
N ARG A 238 13.12 -53.24 6.70
CA ARG A 238 14.08 -53.24 7.82
C ARG A 238 14.47 -54.65 8.24
N GLU A 239 13.51 -55.59 8.26
CA GLU A 239 13.80 -56.99 8.56
C GLU A 239 14.66 -57.64 7.48
N LEU A 240 14.38 -57.36 6.19
CA LEU A 240 15.22 -57.81 5.07
C LEU A 240 16.64 -57.27 5.16
N SER A 241 16.81 -55.98 5.47
CA SER A 241 18.14 -55.39 5.68
C SER A 241 18.90 -56.10 6.80
N ARG A 242 18.24 -56.32 7.95
CA ARG A 242 18.87 -57.02 9.07
C ARG A 242 19.27 -58.46 8.72
N ARG A 243 18.42 -59.19 7.99
CA ARG A 243 18.75 -60.55 7.52
C ARG A 243 19.94 -60.53 6.56
N ALA A 244 20.01 -59.55 5.66
CA ALA A 244 21.15 -59.38 4.77
C ALA A 244 22.44 -59.15 5.58
N ASP A 245 22.41 -58.25 6.55
CA ASP A 245 23.56 -57.98 7.43
C ASP A 245 24.00 -59.24 8.21
N ASP A 246 23.05 -60.01 8.74
CA ASP A 246 23.33 -61.26 9.43
C ASP A 246 23.96 -62.30 8.50
N THR A 247 23.49 -62.41 7.24
CA THR A 247 24.08 -63.33 6.24
C THR A 247 25.49 -62.89 5.82
N ILE A 248 25.73 -61.59 5.69
CA ILE A 248 27.07 -61.05 5.39
C ILE A 248 28.01 -61.38 6.56
N ALA A 249 27.61 -61.12 7.80
CA ALA A 249 28.41 -61.43 8.97
C ALA A 249 28.70 -62.94 9.11
N GLN A 250 27.75 -63.81 8.74
CA GLN A 250 27.98 -65.26 8.71
C GLN A 250 28.98 -65.66 7.61
N ALA A 251 28.87 -65.09 6.41
CA ALA A 251 29.81 -65.33 5.32
C ALA A 251 31.24 -64.87 5.67
N GLU A 252 31.37 -63.69 6.30
CA GLU A 252 32.66 -63.17 6.78
C GLU A 252 33.29 -64.10 7.83
N ARG A 253 32.50 -64.60 8.79
CA ARG A 253 33.00 -65.57 9.78
C ARG A 253 33.46 -66.88 9.12
N ALA A 254 32.71 -67.39 8.15
CA ALA A 254 33.07 -68.60 7.41
C ALA A 254 34.35 -68.42 6.58
N LEU A 255 34.58 -67.22 6.03
CA LEU A 255 35.81 -66.87 5.33
C LEU A 255 37.00 -66.71 6.29
N SER A 256 36.79 -66.15 7.47
CA SER A 256 37.84 -66.01 8.51
C SER A 256 38.22 -67.33 9.19
N GLY A 257 37.38 -68.37 9.07
CA GLY A 257 37.55 -69.67 9.72
C GLY A 257 38.23 -70.75 8.87
N ARG A 258 38.71 -70.44 7.66
CA ARG A 258 39.54 -71.39 6.88
C ARG A 258 40.99 -71.32 7.38
N PRO A 259 41.56 -72.39 7.96
CA PRO A 259 42.98 -72.41 8.30
C PRO A 259 43.82 -72.40 7.01
N ASP A 260 44.91 -71.64 7.03
CA ASP A 260 45.91 -71.59 5.96
C ASP A 260 46.38 -73.01 5.60
N PRO A 261 46.32 -73.44 4.32
CA PRO A 261 46.80 -74.75 3.89
C PRO A 261 48.34 -74.91 3.99
N ASN A 262 49.07 -73.91 4.51
CA ASN A 262 50.52 -73.91 4.65
C ASN A 262 51.03 -73.95 6.10
N SER A 263 50.22 -74.39 7.07
CA SER A 263 50.71 -74.62 8.44
C SER A 263 50.60 -76.09 8.86
N PHE A 264 51.25 -76.98 8.12
CA PHE A 264 51.72 -78.26 8.66
C PHE A 264 53.22 -78.14 8.91
N VAL A 265 53.62 -78.13 10.18
CA VAL A 265 54.99 -78.34 10.65
C VAL A 265 55.01 -79.62 11.47
N PHE A 266 55.61 -80.67 10.92
CA PHE A 266 56.62 -81.53 11.54
C PHE A 266 57.39 -82.25 10.44
#